data_AF-A0A925LFV7-F1
#
_entry.id   AF-A0A925LFV7-F1
#
_cell.length_a   1.000
_cell.length_b   1.000
_cell.length_c   1.000
_cell.angle_alpha   90.00
_cell.angle_beta   90.00
_cell.angle_gamma   90.00
#
_symmetry.space_group_name_H-M   'P 1'
#
loop_
_entity.id
_entity.type
_entity.pdbx_description
1 polymer ?
#
loop_
_entity_poly.entity_id
_entity_poly.type
_entity_poly.pdbx_seq_one_letter_code
_entity_poly.pdbx_strand_id
1 'polypeptide(L)' 'GRRIEAAIAMIKSTHDTIESICYQVGFNDKKQFFKLFRAITGMTPKTYRDAIERIPTNT' A
#
# COMPACT_ATOMS: atom_id res chain seq x y z
N GLY A 1 6.21 3.32 10.26
CA GLY A 1 6.59 1.90 10.45
C GLY A 1 7.24 1.43 9.17
N ARG A 2 8.57 1.25 9.18
CA ARG A 2 9.44 1.27 7.98
C ARG A 2 8.92 0.47 6.77
N ARG A 3 8.33 -0.72 7.01
CA ARG A 3 7.74 -1.58 5.96
C ARG A 3 6.47 -1.00 5.33
N ILE A 4 5.61 -0.36 6.12
CA ILE A 4 4.40 0.31 5.62
C ILE A 4 4.75 1.58 4.86
N GLU A 5 5.78 2.32 5.29
CA GLU A 5 6.28 3.49 4.55
C GLU A 5 6.82 3.09 3.17
N ALA A 6 7.59 2.00 3.09
CA ALA A 6 8.02 1.42 1.81
C ALA A 6 6.83 0.95 0.96
N ALA A 7 5.81 0.33 1.57
CA ALA A 7 4.61 -0.10 0.85
C ALA A 7 3.85 1.09 0.26
N ILE A 8 3.74 2.20 0.99
CA ILE A 8 3.12 3.44 0.49
C ILE A 8 3.90 3.99 -0.71
N ALA A 9 5.22 4.01 -0.65
CA ALA A 9 6.05 4.44 -1.77
C ALA A 9 5.83 3.56 -3.01
N MET A 10 5.83 2.24 -2.86
CA MET A 10 5.57 1.32 -3.98
C MET A 10 4.15 1.46 -4.53
N ILE A 11 3.13 1.63 -3.67
CA ILE A 11 1.74 1.85 -4.13
C ILE A 11 1.63 3.13 -4.98
N LYS A 12 2.41 4.17 -4.68
CA LYS A 12 2.41 5.43 -5.43
C LYS A 12 3.21 5.38 -6.73
N SER A 13 4.25 4.55 -6.78
CA SER A 13 5.23 4.59 -7.87
C SER A 13 5.14 3.39 -8.83
N THR A 14 4.41 2.34 -8.48
CA THR A 14 4.30 1.12 -9.30
C THR A 14 2.85 0.68 -9.48
N HIS A 15 2.62 -0.12 -10.52
CA HIS A 15 1.34 -0.79 -10.78
C HIS A 15 1.32 -2.22 -10.21
N ASP A 16 2.26 -2.56 -9.33
CA ASP A 16 2.33 -3.90 -8.74
C ASP A 16 1.06 -4.21 -7.97
N THR A 17 0.65 -5.47 -7.97
CA THR A 17 -0.49 -5.89 -7.16
C THR A 17 -0.20 -5.64 -5.67
N ILE A 18 -1.24 -5.34 -4.89
CA ILE A 18 -1.12 -5.17 -3.43
C ILE A 18 -0.46 -6.40 -2.78
N GLU A 19 -0.73 -7.58 -3.35
CA GLU A 19 -0.12 -8.83 -2.98
C GLU A 19 1.40 -8.88 -3.22
N SER A 20 1.86 -8.49 -4.41
CA SER A 20 3.28 -8.40 -4.72
C SER A 20 3.99 -7.43 -3.76
N ILE A 21 3.40 -6.25 -3.55
CA ILE A 21 3.94 -5.23 -2.64
C ILE A 21 4.04 -5.75 -1.20
N CYS A 22 3.03 -6.50 -0.73
CA CYS A 22 3.03 -7.13 0.59
C CYS A 22 4.27 -8.01 0.80
N TYR A 23 4.57 -8.88 -0.16
CA TYR A 23 5.73 -9.76 -0.10
C TYR A 23 7.04 -9.00 -0.27
N GLN A 24 7.11 -8.02 -1.19
CA GLN A 24 8.30 -7.20 -1.43
C GLN A 24 8.75 -6.41 -0.20
N VAL A 25 7.82 -5.91 0.62
CA VAL A 25 8.16 -5.22 1.88
C VAL A 25 8.37 -6.18 3.07
N GLY A 26 8.36 -7.49 2.84
CA GLY A 26 8.70 -8.51 3.82
C GLY A 26 7.56 -8.93 4.75
N PHE A 27 6.30 -8.88 4.30
CA PHE A 27 5.20 -9.58 4.98
C PHE A 27 4.92 -10.92 4.30
N ASN A 28 4.90 -11.98 5.10
CA ASN A 28 4.50 -13.33 4.65
C ASN A 28 3.00 -13.58 4.84
N ASP A 29 2.31 -12.70 5.58
CA ASP A 29 0.88 -12.80 5.84
C ASP A 29 0.15 -11.51 5.44
N LYS A 30 -0.78 -11.64 4.48
CA LYS A 30 -1.56 -10.51 3.97
C LYS A 30 -2.45 -9.91 5.06
N LYS A 31 -3.01 -10.73 5.97
CA LYS A 31 -3.91 -10.19 7.01
C LYS A 31 -3.16 -9.26 7.97
N GLN A 32 -1.95 -9.64 8.36
CA GLN A 32 -1.06 -8.82 9.18
C GLN A 32 -0.66 -7.54 8.46
N PHE A 33 -0.29 -7.62 7.18
CA PHE A 33 0.01 -6.45 6.36
C PHE A 33 -1.17 -5.49 6.32
N PHE A 34 -2.37 -5.96 5.98
CA PHE A 34 -3.56 -5.12 5.85
C PHE A 34 -3.97 -4.49 7.18
N LYS A 35 -3.89 -5.24 8.29
CA LYS A 35 -4.18 -4.74 9.63
C LYS A 35 -3.22 -3.62 10.02
N LEU A 36 -1.92 -3.82 9.83
CA LEU A 36 -0.92 -2.82 10.18
C LEU A 36 -0.96 -1.60 9.25
N PHE A 37 -1.14 -1.83 7.95
CA PHE A 37 -1.29 -0.76 6.98
C PHE A 37 -2.48 0.12 7.35
N ARG A 38 -3.66 -0.47 7.60
CA ARG A 38 -4.85 0.28 8.04
C ARG A 38 -4.66 0.98 9.38
N ALA A 39 -3.99 0.36 10.33
CA ALA A 39 -3.69 0.99 11.61
C ALA A 39 -2.83 2.26 11.47
N ILE A 40 -1.96 2.31 10.46
CA ILE A 40 -1.05 3.44 10.20
C ILE A 40 -1.66 4.48 9.26
N THR A 41 -2.37 4.06 8.21
CA THR A 41 -2.87 4.94 7.13
C THR A 41 -4.36 5.26 7.25
N GLY A 42 -5.08 4.58 8.14
CA GLY A 42 -6.54 4.68 8.30
C GLY A 42 -7.34 3.87 7.28
N MET A 43 -6.72 3.35 6.23
CA MET A 43 -7.42 2.66 5.12
C MET A 43 -6.68 1.40 4.64
N THR A 44 -7.34 0.56 3.85
CA THR A 44 -6.67 -0.61 3.28
C THR A 44 -5.71 -0.21 2.16
N PRO A 45 -4.67 -1.01 1.85
CA PRO A 45 -3.78 -0.72 0.73
C PRO A 45 -4.49 -0.53 -0.61
N LYS A 46 -5.55 -1.32 -0.87
CA LYS A 46 -6.37 -1.20 -2.08
C LYS A 46 -7.12 0.14 -2.11
N THR A 47 -7.82 0.48 -1.03
CA THR A 47 -8.52 1.76 -0.92
C THR A 47 -7.56 2.94 -1.07
N TYR A 48 -6.34 2.81 -0.53
CA TYR A 48 -5.30 3.82 -0.68
C TYR A 48 -4.88 3.99 -2.15
N ARG A 49 -4.69 2.88 -2.89
CA ARG A 49 -4.43 2.91 -4.33
C ARG A 49 -5.56 3.56 -5.10
N ASP A 50 -6.79 3.09 -4.90
CA ASP A 50 -7.93 3.60 -5.64
C ASP A 50 -8.18 5.10 -5.32
N ALA A 51 -7.71 5.60 -4.16
CA ALA A 51 -7.78 7.02 -3.82
C ALA A 51 -6.74 7.84 -4.59
N ILE A 52 -5.50 7.35 -4.75
CA ILE A 52 -4.46 8.06 -5.52
C ILE A 52 -4.75 8.05 -7.02
N GLU A 53 -5.33 6.98 -7.56
CA GLU A 53 -5.67 6.87 -8.99
C GLU A 53 -6.86 7.76 -9.37
N ARG A 54 -7.73 8.09 -8.41
CA ARG A 54 -8.85 9.02 -8.61
C ARG A 54 -8.46 10.48 -8.49
N ILE A 55 -7.28 10.79 -7.98
CA ILE A 55 -6.76 12.16 -8.01
C ILE A 55 -6.20 12.35 -9.44
N PRO A 56 -6.80 13.20 -10.30
CA PRO A 56 -6.16 13.56 -11.54
C PRO A 56 -4.85 14.25 -11.17
N THR A 57 -3.72 13.54 -11.32
CA THR A 57 -2.40 14.15 -11.26
C THR A 57 -2.26 14.99 -12.52
N ASN A 58 -2.83 16.20 -12.48
CA ASN A 58 -2.52 17.25 -13.42
C ASN A 58 -1.10 17.74 -13.08
N THR A 59 -0.10 17.11 -13.67
CA THR A 59 1.29 17.59 -13.78
C THR A 59 1.79 17.24 -15.16
#